data_AF-A0A1Q8EDD3-F1
#
_entry.id   AF-A0A1Q8EDD3-F1
#
_cell.length_a   1.000
_cell.length_b   1.000
_cell.length_c   1.000
_cell.angle_alpha   90.00
_cell.angle_beta   90.00
_cell.angle_gamma   90.00
#
_symmetry.space_group_name_H-M   'P 1'
#
loop_
_entity.id
_entity.type
_entity.pdbx_description
1 polymer ?
#
loop_
_entity_poly.entity_id
_entity_poly.type
_entity_poly.pdbx_seq_one_letter_code
_entity_poly.pdbx_strand_id
1 'polypeptide(L)'
;MDYDKDYYLIPKVLFRDDFYSSLSASDILVYTVLKGKQTEAIEKGWIDAEGSIYLNYKISELAKMFSCGNKTMIHILQRLEEVNLIERERQMAGYYYNRSLPYRTYINEV
;
A
#
# COMPACT_ATOMS: atom_id res chain seq x y z
N MET A 1 -10.28 1.70 25.27
CA MET A 1 -9.78 2.27 24.00
C MET A 1 -10.91 3.09 23.42
N ASP A 2 -10.66 4.35 23.11
CA ASP A 2 -11.62 5.25 22.46
C ASP A 2 -11.64 4.91 20.96
N TYR A 3 -12.46 3.93 20.57
CA TYR A 3 -12.54 3.45 19.18
C TYR A 3 -13.23 4.44 18.24
N ASP A 4 -13.88 5.49 18.78
CA ASP A 4 -14.63 6.47 17.99
C ASP A 4 -13.73 7.31 17.06
N LYS A 5 -12.40 7.27 17.27
CA LYS A 5 -11.42 8.03 16.48
C LYS A 5 -10.46 7.16 15.67
N ASP A 6 -10.59 5.84 15.73
CA ASP A 6 -9.72 4.89 15.01
C ASP A 6 -10.47 4.31 13.80
N TYR A 7 -10.53 5.10 12.73
CA TYR A 7 -11.21 4.72 11.50
C TYR A 7 -10.38 5.07 10.27
N TYR A 8 -10.61 4.30 9.20
CA TYR A 8 -10.05 4.56 7.89
C TYR A 8 -11.02 5.42 7.07
N LEU A 9 -10.50 6.46 6.42
CA LEU A 9 -11.26 7.34 5.54
C LEU A 9 -11.07 6.90 4.09
N ILE A 10 -12.17 6.49 3.44
CA ILE A 10 -12.16 6.11 2.03
C ILE A 10 -12.48 7.34 1.16
N PRO A 11 -11.62 7.73 0.21
CA PRO A 11 -11.93 8.81 -0.73
C PRO A 11 -13.15 8.49 -1.59
N LYS A 12 -14.14 9.39 -1.62
CA LYS A 12 -15.39 9.18 -2.36
C LYS A 12 -15.19 9.08 -3.86
N VAL A 13 -14.10 9.64 -4.39
CA VAL A 13 -13.78 9.60 -5.83
C VAL A 13 -13.56 8.17 -6.34
N LEU A 14 -13.07 7.27 -5.48
CA LEU A 14 -12.88 5.85 -5.81
C LEU A 14 -14.18 5.11 -6.18
N PHE A 15 -15.34 5.69 -5.88
CA PHE A 15 -16.66 5.15 -6.23
C PHE A 15 -17.40 5.99 -7.28
N ARG A 16 -16.84 7.11 -7.73
CA ARG A 16 -17.52 8.11 -8.57
C ARG A 16 -16.87 8.30 -9.92
N ASP A 17 -15.55 8.14 -9.98
CA ASP A 17 -14.79 8.28 -11.22
C ASP A 17 -14.64 6.92 -11.90
N ASP A 18 -15.02 6.85 -13.17
CA ASP A 18 -14.92 5.64 -13.99
C ASP A 18 -13.46 5.18 -14.16
N PHE A 19 -12.48 6.06 -13.95
CA PHE A 19 -11.07 5.67 -13.92
C PHE A 19 -10.78 4.58 -12.87
N TYR A 20 -11.53 4.54 -11.76
CA TYR A 20 -11.38 3.54 -10.70
C TYR A 20 -12.37 2.37 -10.81
N SER A 21 -13.14 2.27 -11.89
CA SER A 21 -14.21 1.26 -12.03
C SER A 21 -13.69 -0.18 -12.07
N SER A 22 -12.40 -0.38 -12.31
CA SER A 22 -11.73 -1.70 -12.29
C SER A 22 -11.43 -2.20 -10.87
N LEU A 23 -11.52 -1.32 -9.86
CA LEU A 23 -11.23 -1.66 -8.47
C LEU A 23 -12.39 -2.42 -7.82
N SER A 24 -12.06 -3.54 -7.19
CA SER A 24 -12.97 -4.24 -6.29
C SER A 24 -13.00 -3.55 -4.91
N ALA A 25 -14.01 -3.89 -4.11
CA ALA A 25 -14.07 -3.45 -2.71
C ALA A 25 -12.80 -3.82 -1.92
N SER A 26 -12.19 -4.97 -2.20
CA SER A 26 -10.93 -5.39 -1.57
C SER A 26 -9.76 -4.49 -1.95
N ASP A 27 -9.69 -4.02 -3.20
CA ASP A 27 -8.61 -3.12 -3.63
C ASP A 27 -8.73 -1.77 -2.94
N ILE A 28 -9.95 -1.22 -2.89
CA ILE A 28 -10.26 0.03 -2.19
C ILE A 28 -9.91 -0.09 -0.70
N LEU A 29 -10.28 -1.20 -0.06
CA LEU A 29 -9.94 -1.45 1.35
C LEU A 29 -8.42 -1.53 1.58
N VAL A 30 -7.68 -2.23 0.71
CA VAL A 30 -6.22 -2.29 0.82
C VAL A 30 -5.61 -0.90 0.68
N TYR A 31 -5.97 -0.15 -0.36
CA TYR A 31 -5.48 1.22 -0.55
C TYR A 31 -5.75 2.10 0.67
N THR A 32 -6.99 2.07 1.20
CA THR A 32 -7.41 2.90 2.32
C THR A 32 -6.59 2.60 3.58
N VAL A 33 -6.35 1.32 3.86
CA VAL A 33 -5.51 0.93 5.00
C VAL A 33 -4.07 1.35 4.78
N LEU A 34 -3.50 1.13 3.59
CA LEU A 34 -2.12 1.55 3.27
C LEU A 34 -1.95 3.07 3.43
N LYS A 35 -2.94 3.87 2.99
CA LYS A 35 -2.96 5.32 3.19
C LYS A 35 -2.91 5.68 4.68
N GLY A 36 -3.73 5.04 5.51
CA GLY A 36 -3.69 5.23 6.97
C GLY A 36 -2.35 4.83 7.60
N LYS A 37 -1.64 3.86 7.03
CA LYS A 37 -0.32 3.40 7.51
C LYS A 37 0.81 4.40 7.25
N GLN A 38 0.61 5.46 6.47
CA GLN A 38 1.65 6.48 6.26
C GLN A 38 2.01 7.20 7.57
N THR A 39 1.05 7.40 8.49
CA THR A 39 1.33 7.99 9.81
C THR A 39 2.28 7.11 10.63
N GLU A 40 2.06 5.78 10.63
CA GLU A 40 2.97 4.82 11.28
C GLU A 40 4.32 4.71 10.58
N ALA A 41 4.37 4.95 9.27
CA ALA A 41 5.59 4.89 8.49
C ALA A 41 6.57 6.00 8.91
N ILE A 42 6.05 7.20 9.21
CA ILE A 42 6.83 8.31 9.76
C ILE A 42 7.47 7.91 11.10
N GLU A 43 6.69 7.31 12.01
CA GLU A 43 7.18 6.86 13.31
C GLU A 43 8.26 5.78 13.19
N LYS A 44 8.17 4.93 12.15
CA LYS A 44 9.15 3.87 11.84
C LYS A 44 10.35 4.37 11.04
N GLY A 45 10.40 5.65 10.68
CA GLY A 45 11.47 6.24 9.87
C GLY A 45 11.51 5.70 8.44
N TRP A 46 10.37 5.28 7.88
CA TRP A 46 10.28 4.86 6.49
C TRP A 46 10.16 6.07 5.56
N ILE A 47 11.28 6.78 5.49
CA ILE A 47 11.47 8.00 4.71
C ILE A 47 12.72 7.77 3.86
N ASP A 48 12.63 8.01 2.55
CA ASP A 48 13.78 7.87 1.66
C ASP A 48 14.71 9.09 1.70
N ALA A 49 15.74 9.09 0.85
CA ALA A 49 16.76 10.13 0.85
C ALA A 49 16.21 11.49 0.40
N GLU A 50 15.13 11.45 -0.39
CA GLU A 50 14.41 12.58 -0.94
C GLU A 50 13.36 13.13 0.05
N GLY A 51 13.14 12.46 1.19
CA GLY A 51 12.16 12.86 2.20
C GLY A 51 10.77 12.30 1.95
N SER A 52 10.59 11.39 1.00
CA SER A 52 9.31 10.78 0.67
C SER A 52 9.00 9.61 1.59
N ILE A 53 7.75 9.54 2.05
CA ILE A 53 7.27 8.48 2.94
C ILE A 53 6.93 7.24 2.10
N TYR A 54 7.44 6.08 2.51
CA TYR A 54 7.14 4.79 1.88
C TYR A 54 6.69 3.74 2.90
N LEU A 55 6.05 2.69 2.42
CA LEU A 55 5.71 1.51 3.20
C LEU A 55 6.65 0.37 2.86
N ASN A 56 7.23 -0.28 3.88
CA ASN A 56 8.19 -1.38 3.73
C ASN A 56 7.61 -2.75 4.12
N TYR A 57 6.31 -2.96 3.87
CA TYR A 57 5.64 -4.22 4.20
C TYR A 57 6.00 -5.31 3.19
N LYS A 58 6.22 -6.53 3.69
CA LYS A 58 6.31 -7.72 2.83
C LYS A 58 4.92 -8.13 2.34
N ILE A 59 4.85 -8.74 1.16
CA ILE A 59 3.60 -9.31 0.61
C ILE A 59 2.92 -10.24 1.62
N SER A 60 3.68 -11.07 2.35
CA SER A 60 3.13 -11.98 3.36
C SER A 60 2.53 -11.25 4.57
N GLU A 61 3.07 -10.08 4.94
CA GLU A 61 2.56 -9.27 6.04
C GLU A 61 1.24 -8.61 5.65
N LEU A 62 1.18 -8.05 4.43
CA LEU A 62 -0.05 -7.51 3.87
C LEU A 62 -1.09 -8.63 3.70
N ALA A 63 -0.72 -9.75 3.08
CA ALA A 63 -1.63 -10.88 2.88
C ALA A 63 -2.23 -11.37 4.21
N LYS A 64 -1.41 -11.46 5.27
CA LYS A 64 -1.88 -11.78 6.63
C LYS A 64 -2.81 -10.70 7.19
N MET A 65 -2.49 -9.42 7.00
CA MET A 65 -3.31 -8.28 7.46
C MET A 65 -4.71 -8.30 6.86
N PHE A 66 -4.83 -8.65 5.58
CA PHE A 66 -6.10 -8.70 4.86
C PHE A 66 -6.69 -10.12 4.76
N SER A 67 -6.15 -11.08 5.52
CA SER A 67 -6.59 -12.48 5.54
C SER A 67 -6.74 -13.10 4.13
N CYS A 68 -5.80 -12.83 3.24
CA CYS A 68 -5.82 -13.32 1.86
C CYS A 68 -4.52 -14.07 1.48
N GLY A 69 -4.52 -14.72 0.32
CA GLY A 69 -3.35 -15.40 -0.21
C GLY A 69 -2.33 -14.42 -0.80
N ASN A 70 -1.04 -14.76 -0.78
CA ASN A 70 0.02 -13.93 -1.38
C ASN A 70 -0.26 -13.58 -2.85
N LYS A 71 -0.79 -14.52 -3.64
CA LYS A 71 -1.17 -14.27 -5.04
C LYS A 71 -2.26 -13.20 -5.16
N THR A 72 -3.27 -13.28 -4.30
CA THR A 72 -4.35 -12.28 -4.24
C THR A 72 -3.78 -10.91 -3.90
N MET A 73 -2.92 -10.81 -2.89
CA MET A 73 -2.27 -9.55 -2.51
C MET A 73 -1.41 -8.98 -3.64
N ILE A 74 -0.67 -9.82 -4.37
CA ILE A 74 0.10 -9.38 -5.54
C ILE A 74 -0.83 -8.77 -6.60
N HIS A 75 -1.94 -9.42 -6.93
CA HIS A 75 -2.90 -8.92 -7.92
C HIS A 75 -3.65 -7.66 -7.45
N ILE A 76 -3.89 -7.51 -6.15
CA ILE A 76 -4.44 -6.26 -5.58
C ILE A 76 -3.44 -5.13 -5.81
N LEU A 77 -2.18 -5.31 -5.39
CA LEU A 77 -1.16 -4.27 -5.53
C LEU A 77 -0.91 -3.90 -7.00
N GLN A 78 -0.91 -4.88 -7.92
CA GLN A 78 -0.80 -4.61 -9.36
C GLN A 78 -1.94 -3.74 -9.87
N ARG A 79 -3.18 -4.02 -9.49
CA ARG A 79 -4.33 -3.20 -9.91
C ARG A 79 -4.27 -1.79 -9.32
N LEU A 80 -3.79 -1.64 -8.08
CA LEU A 80 -3.58 -0.32 -7.48
C LEU A 80 -2.49 0.48 -8.22
N GLU A 81 -1.44 -0.16 -8.72
CA GLU A 81 -0.42 0.48 -9.57
C GLU A 81 -1.01 0.90 -10.93
N GLU A 82 -1.82 0.05 -11.56
CA GLU A 82 -2.44 0.31 -12.86
C GLU A 82 -3.31 1.58 -12.84
N VAL A 83 -3.94 1.88 -11.70
CA VAL A 83 -4.74 3.11 -11.50
C VAL A 83 -3.99 4.20 -10.72
N ASN A 84 -2.66 4.10 -10.64
CA ASN A 84 -1.78 5.10 -10.03
C ASN A 84 -2.10 5.47 -8.56
N LEU A 85 -2.70 4.56 -7.80
CA LEU A 85 -2.95 4.75 -6.36
C LEU A 85 -1.73 4.41 -5.50
N ILE A 86 -0.84 3.57 -6.01
CA ILE A 86 0.45 3.27 -5.40
C ILE A 86 1.54 3.21 -6.46
N GLU A 87 2.78 3.41 -6.04
CA GLU A 87 3.97 3.12 -6.82
C GLU A 87 4.86 2.16 -6.02
N ARG A 88 5.40 1.11 -6.64
CA ARG A 88 6.34 0.20 -5.97
C ARG A 88 7.72 0.25 -6.61
N GLU A 89 8.69 0.65 -5.82
CA GLU A 89 10.10 0.63 -6.21
C GLU A 89 10.78 -0.62 -5.67
N ARG A 90 11.36 -1.42 -6.56
CA ARG A 90 12.20 -2.54 -6.16
C ARG A 90 13.57 -2.01 -5.74
N GLN A 91 13.91 -2.15 -4.46
CA GLN A 91 15.22 -1.77 -3.97
C GLN A 91 16.31 -2.64 -4.60
N MET A 92 17.12 -2.05 -5.49
CA MET A 92 18.30 -2.69 -6.09
C MET A 92 19.40 -2.76 -5.04
N ALA A 93 19.38 -3.76 -4.18
CA ALA A 93 20.38 -3.86 -3.15
C ALA A 93 21.69 -4.43 -3.76
N GLY A 94 22.72 -3.60 -3.85
CA GLY A 94 24.08 -4.08 -4.02
C GLY A 94 24.40 -5.18 -3.00
N TYR A 95 24.97 -6.29 -3.49
CA TYR A 95 25.36 -7.50 -2.75
C TYR A 95 24.27 -8.41 -2.15
N TYR A 96 22.96 -8.13 -2.24
CA TYR A 96 21.92 -9.06 -1.77
C TYR A 96 21.34 -9.91 -2.91
N TYR A 97 22.18 -10.78 -3.48
CA TYR A 97 21.81 -11.68 -4.59
C TYR A 97 20.85 -12.82 -4.22
N ASN A 98 20.27 -12.89 -3.01
CA ASN A 98 19.56 -14.11 -2.61
C ASN A 98 18.40 -13.99 -1.62
N ARG A 99 17.77 -12.81 -1.50
CA ARG A 99 16.49 -12.67 -0.77
C ARG A 99 15.58 -11.78 -1.59
N SER A 100 14.30 -12.17 -1.69
CA SER A 100 13.20 -11.34 -2.21
C SER A 100 13.40 -9.89 -1.75
N LEU A 101 13.83 -9.00 -2.65
CA LEU A 101 14.08 -7.60 -2.33
C LEU A 101 12.75 -6.98 -1.92
N PRO A 102 12.65 -6.32 -0.75
CA PRO A 102 11.42 -5.67 -0.34
C PRO A 102 11.13 -4.51 -1.30
N TYR A 103 9.86 -4.32 -1.63
CA TYR A 103 9.41 -3.15 -2.38
C TYR A 103 9.21 -1.99 -1.41
N ARG A 104 9.72 -0.81 -1.75
CA ARG A 104 9.19 0.43 -1.16
C ARG A 104 7.88 0.72 -1.86
N THR A 105 6.79 0.83 -1.11
CA THR A 105 5.48 1.18 -1.66
C THR A 105 5.13 2.61 -1.29
N TYR A 106 5.05 3.48 -2.28
CA TYR A 106 4.63 4.87 -2.13
C TYR A 106 3.12 4.96 -2.36
N ILE A 107 2.44 5.80 -1.58
CA ILE A 107 0.98 5.98 -1.67
C ILE A 107 0.70 7.31 -2.34
N ASN A 108 -0.08 7.27 -3.42
CA ASN A 108 -0.47 8.45 -4.16
C ASN A 108 -1.80 9.01 -3.63
N GLU A 109 -1.91 10.33 -3.64
CA GLU A 109 -3.13 11.04 -3.28
C GLU A 109 -4.13 11.07 -4.44
N VAL A 110 -5.41 11.11 -4.08
CA VAL A 110 -6.59 11.19 -4.97
C VAL A 110 -7.50 12.32 -4.57
#